data_AF-A0A0B6CQG3-F1
#
_entry.id   AF-A0A0B6CQG3-F1
#
_cell.length_a   1.000
_cell.length_b   1.000
_cell.length_c   1.000
_cell.angle_alpha   90.00
_cell.angle_beta   90.00
_cell.angle_gamma   90.00
#
_symmetry.space_group_name_H-M   'P 1'
#
loop_
_entity.id
_entity.type
_entity.pdbx_description
1 polymer ?
#
loop_
_entity_poly.entity_id
_entity_poly.type
_entity_poly.pdbx_seq_one_letter_code
_entity_poly.pdbx_strand_id
1 'polypeptide(L)'
;MATMLLVMLIFVVVIFISLLLLSGIESLLNLFIFNNQKHIDTGGGRWFLYVIGIVAVWACIFFYWNVKDDLLEFFEIKDYAFSFFLYLFSGVIAFAILWSMRLYNLDNKKFYDKHTVLTYIFISDLVFLFLFGFIVVPLIAIIGSPDRAGYIINEVFAFVLSLSAIVYAFYLITYLCFKAFNVDKVFKFIWVFFVIYFVSVPTVLLVSKYYVEYKQNNSIYTINFEFEDSHQKFEIKTPGKYLPKWFFRNCNDNLVCEDKNRVLWFEFGSDINNKLLHFDSAQFFSYKGSEKQLDSWVDDSNLYYDNENPTRGTCFYTNHKYKIDKYIYNIYIDLYCKNESEFEEQKGSIKDKIDDLVKQIKITKIN
;
A
#
# COMPACT_ATOMS: atom_id res chain seq x y z
N MET A 1 10.54 -25.51 -20.33
CA MET A 1 9.46 -25.28 -21.31
C MET A 1 8.35 -26.34 -21.19
N ALA A 2 8.65 -27.65 -21.24
CA ALA A 2 7.64 -28.71 -21.06
C ALA A 2 6.90 -28.69 -19.71
N THR A 3 7.61 -28.40 -18.61
CA THR A 3 7.02 -28.25 -17.27
C THR A 3 6.08 -27.05 -17.16
N MET A 4 6.43 -25.91 -17.77
CA MET A 4 5.58 -24.71 -17.81
C MET A 4 4.31 -24.95 -18.63
N LEU A 5 4.42 -25.67 -19.74
CA LEU A 5 3.29 -26.01 -20.61
C LEU A 5 2.34 -27.00 -19.92
N LEU A 6 2.86 -27.95 -19.15
CA LEU A 6 2.07 -28.85 -18.31
C LEU A 6 1.33 -28.09 -17.19
N VAL A 7 2.00 -27.17 -16.50
CA VAL A 7 1.38 -26.33 -15.45
C VAL A 7 0.26 -25.47 -16.04
N MET A 8 0.48 -24.86 -17.20
CA MET A 8 -0.56 -24.11 -17.93
C MET A 8 -1.74 -24.99 -18.34
N LEU A 9 -1.47 -26.22 -18.79
CA LEU A 9 -2.54 -27.15 -19.20
C LEU A 9 -3.38 -27.62 -18.01
N ILE A 10 -2.74 -27.98 -16.88
CA ILE A 10 -3.43 -28.26 -15.62
C ILE A 10 -4.27 -27.04 -15.21
N PHE A 11 -3.75 -25.84 -15.39
CA PHE A 11 -4.44 -24.61 -15.03
C PHE A 11 -5.67 -24.32 -15.89
N VAL A 12 -5.57 -24.48 -17.21
CA VAL A 12 -6.73 -24.38 -18.12
C VAL A 12 -7.83 -25.36 -17.70
N VAL A 13 -7.45 -26.58 -17.31
CA VAL A 13 -8.38 -27.59 -16.79
C VAL A 13 -8.99 -27.13 -15.46
N VAL A 14 -8.21 -26.57 -14.54
CA VAL A 14 -8.70 -26.04 -13.26
C VAL A 14 -9.68 -24.89 -13.46
N ILE A 15 -9.35 -23.89 -14.28
CA ILE A 15 -10.30 -22.79 -14.60
C ILE A 15 -11.58 -23.37 -15.16
N PHE A 16 -11.48 -24.28 -16.13
CA PHE A 16 -12.65 -24.88 -16.77
C PHE A 16 -13.52 -25.61 -15.74
N ILE A 17 -12.93 -26.41 -14.84
CA ILE A 17 -13.64 -27.07 -13.75
C ILE A 17 -14.27 -26.05 -12.79
N SER A 18 -13.55 -25.01 -12.39
CA SER A 18 -14.07 -23.95 -11.51
C SER A 18 -15.26 -23.22 -12.13
N LEU A 19 -15.20 -22.90 -13.42
CA LEU A 19 -16.31 -22.31 -14.16
C LEU A 19 -17.51 -23.25 -14.27
N LEU A 20 -17.27 -24.56 -14.47
CA LEU A 20 -18.33 -25.57 -14.44
C LEU A 20 -18.99 -25.69 -13.07
N LEU A 21 -18.20 -25.69 -11.98
CA LEU A 21 -18.71 -25.70 -10.61
C LEU A 21 -19.59 -24.48 -10.33
N LEU A 22 -19.15 -23.29 -10.76
CA LEU A 22 -19.93 -22.06 -10.66
C LEU A 22 -21.26 -22.16 -11.45
N SER A 23 -21.24 -22.74 -12.65
CA SER A 23 -22.47 -23.02 -13.41
C SER A 23 -23.35 -24.09 -12.74
N GLY A 24 -22.78 -25.01 -11.97
CA GLY A 24 -23.51 -26.00 -11.16
C GLY A 24 -24.26 -25.36 -10.00
N ILE A 25 -23.60 -24.44 -9.29
CA ILE A 25 -24.22 -23.64 -8.21
C ILE A 25 -25.41 -22.83 -8.74
N GLU A 26 -25.28 -22.25 -9.93
CA GLU A 26 -26.39 -21.56 -10.62
C GLU A 26 -27.61 -22.46 -10.83
N SER A 27 -27.38 -23.68 -11.32
CA SER A 27 -28.46 -24.65 -11.59
C SER A 27 -29.21 -24.99 -10.31
N LEU A 28 -28.49 -25.15 -9.19
CA LEU A 28 -29.08 -25.36 -7.87
C LEU A 28 -29.86 -24.13 -7.38
N LEU A 29 -29.29 -22.93 -7.49
CA LEU A 29 -29.97 -21.69 -7.08
C LEU A 29 -31.26 -21.44 -7.87
N ASN A 30 -31.27 -21.68 -9.18
CA ASN A 30 -32.47 -21.58 -10.00
C ASN A 30 -33.54 -22.60 -9.57
N LEU A 31 -33.13 -23.83 -9.24
CA LEU A 31 -34.03 -24.90 -8.79
C LEU A 31 -34.70 -24.57 -7.45
N PHE A 32 -33.93 -24.04 -6.48
CA PHE A 32 -34.42 -23.79 -5.13
C PHE A 32 -35.20 -22.48 -4.97
N ILE A 33 -34.84 -21.44 -5.71
CA ILE A 33 -35.37 -20.08 -5.45
C ILE A 33 -36.40 -19.64 -6.50
N PHE A 34 -36.36 -20.16 -7.73
CA PHE A 34 -37.01 -19.49 -8.88
C PHE A 34 -37.83 -20.39 -9.81
N ASN A 35 -38.55 -21.36 -9.25
CA ASN A 35 -39.38 -22.31 -10.01
C ASN A 35 -40.52 -21.67 -10.84
N ASN A 36 -40.80 -20.36 -10.67
CA ASN A 36 -41.93 -19.65 -11.30
C ASN A 36 -41.58 -18.27 -11.91
N GLN A 37 -40.33 -18.02 -12.33
CA GLN A 37 -39.93 -16.70 -12.83
C GLN A 37 -39.98 -16.52 -14.35
N LYS A 38 -40.01 -15.26 -14.77
CA LYS A 38 -40.10 -14.82 -16.17
C LYS A 38 -38.93 -15.38 -16.99
N HIS A 39 -39.25 -15.90 -18.17
CA HIS A 39 -38.25 -16.22 -19.18
C HIS A 39 -37.56 -14.94 -19.64
N ILE A 40 -36.23 -14.95 -19.69
CA ILE A 40 -35.43 -13.88 -20.28
C ILE A 40 -34.88 -14.39 -21.61
N ASP A 41 -35.15 -13.66 -22.68
CA ASP A 41 -34.59 -14.00 -23.99
C ASP A 41 -33.10 -13.73 -24.01
N THR A 42 -32.33 -14.78 -24.30
CA THR A 42 -30.88 -14.74 -24.39
C THR A 42 -30.39 -14.96 -25.82
N GLY A 43 -29.22 -14.41 -26.16
CA GLY A 43 -28.50 -14.71 -27.40
C GLY A 43 -28.16 -13.50 -28.26
N GLY A 44 -27.17 -13.69 -29.16
CA GLY A 44 -26.60 -12.67 -30.05
C GLY A 44 -25.64 -11.69 -29.34
N GLY A 45 -25.10 -10.72 -30.07
CA GLY A 45 -24.27 -9.63 -29.50
C GLY A 45 -22.89 -10.02 -28.95
N ARG A 46 -22.47 -11.28 -29.09
CA ARG A 46 -21.24 -11.83 -28.46
C ARG A 46 -19.98 -11.02 -28.79
N TRP A 47 -19.85 -10.61 -30.04
CA TRP A 47 -18.71 -9.82 -30.51
C TRP A 47 -18.58 -8.48 -29.78
N PHE A 48 -19.70 -7.84 -29.45
CA PHE A 48 -19.69 -6.55 -28.76
C PHE A 48 -19.18 -6.67 -27.32
N LEU A 49 -19.60 -7.72 -26.60
CA LEU A 49 -19.04 -8.06 -25.29
C LEU A 49 -17.53 -8.31 -25.40
N TYR A 50 -17.10 -9.10 -26.38
CA TYR A 50 -15.67 -9.45 -26.50
C TYR A 50 -14.80 -8.24 -26.79
N VAL A 51 -15.23 -7.31 -27.65
CA VAL A 51 -14.48 -6.08 -27.94
C VAL A 51 -14.38 -5.19 -26.70
N ILE A 52 -15.51 -4.88 -26.04
CA ILE A 52 -15.52 -4.04 -24.84
C ILE A 52 -14.71 -4.70 -23.72
N GLY A 53 -14.86 -6.01 -23.57
CA GLY A 53 -14.19 -6.78 -22.56
C GLY A 53 -12.67 -6.86 -22.76
N ILE A 54 -12.19 -6.98 -24.00
CA ILE A 54 -10.75 -6.90 -24.32
C ILE A 54 -10.20 -5.52 -23.98
N VAL A 55 -10.94 -4.45 -24.32
CA VAL A 55 -10.54 -3.08 -23.96
C VAL A 55 -10.43 -2.92 -22.44
N ALA A 56 -11.38 -3.47 -21.68
CA ALA A 56 -11.35 -3.44 -20.21
C ALA A 56 -10.15 -4.20 -19.63
N VAL A 57 -9.85 -5.39 -20.14
CA VAL A 57 -8.68 -6.19 -19.72
C VAL A 57 -7.38 -5.43 -20.01
N TRP A 58 -7.24 -4.87 -21.22
CA TRP A 58 -6.08 -4.06 -21.57
C TRP A 58 -5.94 -2.81 -20.71
N ALA A 59 -7.04 -2.14 -20.39
CA ALA A 59 -7.02 -0.98 -19.49
C ALA A 59 -6.54 -1.37 -18.08
N CYS A 60 -7.00 -2.51 -17.54
CA CYS A 60 -6.51 -3.03 -16.25
C CYS A 60 -5.02 -3.34 -16.28
N ILE A 61 -4.54 -4.00 -17.34
CA ILE A 61 -3.12 -4.36 -17.51
C ILE A 61 -2.27 -3.10 -17.66
N PHE A 62 -2.68 -2.16 -18.51
CA PHE A 62 -2.01 -0.89 -18.70
C PHE A 62 -1.94 -0.09 -17.39
N PHE A 63 -3.05 -0.03 -16.64
CA PHE A 63 -3.09 0.62 -15.33
C PHE A 63 -2.14 -0.04 -14.33
N TYR A 64 -2.13 -1.38 -14.25
CA TYR A 64 -1.19 -2.12 -13.41
C TYR A 64 0.27 -1.79 -13.74
N TRP A 65 0.62 -1.74 -15.01
CA TRP A 65 2.02 -1.59 -15.42
C TRP A 65 2.53 -0.16 -15.28
N ASN A 66 1.67 0.84 -15.48
CA ASN A 66 2.10 2.24 -15.49
C ASN A 66 1.87 2.98 -14.18
N VAL A 67 0.95 2.53 -13.33
CA VAL A 67 0.48 3.32 -12.17
C VAL A 67 0.64 2.58 -10.84
N LYS A 68 0.95 1.26 -10.86
CA LYS A 68 1.01 0.45 -9.64
C LYS A 68 1.97 1.00 -8.60
N ASP A 69 3.23 1.21 -8.97
CA ASP A 69 4.26 1.51 -7.96
C ASP A 69 4.00 2.88 -7.31
N ASP A 70 3.69 3.89 -8.13
CA ASP A 70 3.32 5.23 -7.65
C ASP A 70 2.09 5.20 -6.73
N LEU A 71 1.07 4.40 -7.08
CA LEU A 71 -0.19 4.35 -6.32
C LEU A 71 -0.03 3.55 -5.02
N LEU A 72 0.65 2.41 -5.06
CA LEU A 72 0.92 1.60 -3.87
C LEU A 72 1.82 2.34 -2.89
N GLU A 73 2.76 3.12 -3.39
CA GLU A 73 3.63 3.97 -2.58
C GLU A 73 2.88 5.14 -1.99
N PHE A 74 2.09 5.85 -2.81
CA PHE A 74 1.32 7.00 -2.34
C PHE A 74 0.35 6.63 -1.23
N PHE A 75 -0.35 5.49 -1.33
CA PHE A 75 -1.31 5.04 -0.33
C PHE A 75 -0.71 4.14 0.77
N GLU A 76 0.59 3.83 0.70
CA GLU A 76 1.29 2.94 1.65
C GLU A 76 0.63 1.54 1.78
N ILE A 77 0.03 1.02 0.70
CA ILE A 77 -0.72 -0.25 0.68
C ILE A 77 0.04 -1.40 0.00
N LYS A 78 1.38 -1.37 0.00
CA LYS A 78 2.21 -2.41 -0.68
C LYS A 78 1.82 -3.83 -0.25
N ASP A 79 1.50 -4.04 1.03
CA ASP A 79 1.11 -5.35 1.58
C ASP A 79 -0.32 -5.78 1.18
N TYR A 80 -1.17 -4.83 0.76
CA TYR A 80 -2.54 -5.09 0.32
C TYR A 80 -2.70 -5.01 -1.21
N ALA A 81 -1.61 -4.91 -1.95
CA ALA A 81 -1.60 -4.74 -3.40
C ALA A 81 -2.45 -5.81 -4.11
N PHE A 82 -2.33 -7.07 -3.69
CA PHE A 82 -3.10 -8.18 -4.26
C PHE A 82 -4.61 -7.93 -4.18
N SER A 83 -5.12 -7.69 -2.97
CA SER A 83 -6.55 -7.48 -2.71
C SER A 83 -7.06 -6.22 -3.39
N PHE A 84 -6.26 -5.15 -3.40
CA PHE A 84 -6.60 -3.90 -4.06
C PHE A 84 -6.81 -4.09 -5.57
N PHE A 85 -5.85 -4.71 -6.28
CA PHE A 85 -5.98 -4.95 -7.71
C PHE A 85 -7.07 -5.95 -8.05
N LEU A 86 -7.27 -6.97 -7.20
CA LEU A 86 -8.33 -7.95 -7.40
C LEU A 86 -9.71 -7.27 -7.34
N TYR A 87 -9.91 -6.40 -6.35
CA TYR A 87 -11.11 -5.60 -6.22
C TYR A 87 -11.28 -4.69 -7.44
N LEU A 88 -10.30 -3.84 -7.75
CA LEU A 88 -10.39 -2.90 -8.86
C LEU A 88 -10.66 -3.59 -10.21
N PHE A 89 -9.95 -4.66 -10.53
CA PHE A 89 -10.09 -5.33 -11.84
C PHE A 89 -11.40 -6.09 -11.95
N SER A 90 -11.86 -6.72 -10.86
CA SER A 90 -13.17 -7.37 -10.86
C SER A 90 -14.29 -6.34 -11.11
N GLY A 91 -14.19 -5.15 -10.51
CA GLY A 91 -15.12 -4.04 -10.74
C GLY A 91 -15.12 -3.56 -12.20
N VAL A 92 -13.95 -3.33 -12.80
CA VAL A 92 -13.83 -2.87 -14.20
C VAL A 92 -14.38 -3.90 -15.19
N ILE A 93 -14.06 -5.19 -15.00
CA ILE A 93 -14.54 -6.26 -15.88
C ILE A 93 -16.06 -6.47 -15.71
N ALA A 94 -16.56 -6.46 -14.48
CA ALA A 94 -18.00 -6.55 -14.21
C ALA A 94 -18.77 -5.36 -14.82
N PHE A 95 -18.22 -4.15 -14.72
CA PHE A 95 -18.77 -2.95 -15.38
C PHE A 95 -18.83 -3.12 -16.90
N ALA A 96 -17.76 -3.64 -17.52
CA ALA A 96 -17.70 -3.86 -18.96
C ALA A 96 -18.77 -4.85 -19.44
N ILE A 97 -18.99 -5.95 -18.71
CA ILE A 97 -20.05 -6.92 -19.00
C ILE A 97 -21.43 -6.25 -18.92
N LEU A 98 -21.69 -5.46 -17.88
CA LEU A 98 -23.00 -4.82 -17.71
C LEU A 98 -23.26 -3.68 -18.68
N TRP A 99 -22.26 -2.86 -18.95
CA TRP A 99 -22.35 -1.76 -19.90
C TRP A 99 -22.68 -2.31 -21.28
N SER A 100 -21.91 -3.32 -21.73
CA SER A 100 -22.16 -3.97 -23.01
C SER A 100 -23.52 -4.67 -23.05
N MET A 101 -23.96 -5.26 -21.95
CA MET A 101 -25.28 -5.91 -21.85
C MET A 101 -26.42 -4.91 -21.91
N ARG A 102 -26.30 -3.74 -21.26
CA ARG A 102 -27.30 -2.67 -21.33
C ARG A 102 -27.46 -2.16 -22.74
N LEU A 103 -26.35 -1.83 -23.40
CA LEU A 103 -26.37 -1.34 -24.77
C LEU A 103 -27.01 -2.37 -25.72
N TYR A 104 -26.61 -3.63 -25.60
CA TYR A 104 -27.20 -4.70 -26.41
C TYR A 104 -28.71 -4.89 -26.13
N ASN A 105 -29.13 -4.77 -24.87
CA ASN A 105 -30.53 -4.89 -24.48
C ASN A 105 -31.40 -3.75 -25.02
N LEU A 106 -30.88 -2.53 -25.09
CA LEU A 106 -31.61 -1.39 -25.66
C LEU A 106 -31.99 -1.63 -27.13
N ASP A 107 -31.08 -2.21 -27.91
CA ASP A 107 -31.29 -2.42 -29.35
C ASP A 107 -32.03 -3.73 -29.66
N ASN A 108 -31.76 -4.80 -28.90
CA ASN A 108 -32.20 -6.15 -29.26
C ASN A 108 -33.17 -6.80 -28.26
N LYS A 109 -33.42 -6.14 -27.11
CA LYS A 109 -34.23 -6.66 -25.98
C LYS A 109 -33.81 -8.04 -25.47
N LYS A 110 -32.57 -8.43 -25.76
CA LYS A 110 -31.96 -9.71 -25.37
C LYS A 110 -30.82 -9.49 -24.38
N PHE A 111 -30.45 -10.56 -23.70
CA PHE A 111 -29.31 -10.60 -22.79
C PHE A 111 -28.25 -11.58 -23.30
N TYR A 112 -27.01 -11.43 -22.81
CA TYR A 112 -25.99 -12.42 -23.08
C TYR A 112 -26.35 -13.73 -22.40
N ASP A 113 -26.19 -14.84 -23.12
CA ASP A 113 -26.27 -16.18 -22.55
C ASP A 113 -25.06 -16.42 -21.64
N LYS A 114 -25.26 -17.25 -20.61
CA LYS A 114 -24.22 -17.64 -19.66
C LYS A 114 -22.95 -18.14 -20.34
N HIS A 115 -23.09 -18.89 -21.44
CA HIS A 115 -21.97 -19.44 -22.17
C HIS A 115 -21.11 -18.34 -22.80
N THR A 116 -21.73 -17.26 -23.30
CA THR A 116 -20.99 -16.11 -23.84
C THR A 116 -20.20 -15.40 -22.74
N VAL A 117 -20.79 -15.20 -21.57
CA VAL A 117 -20.10 -14.55 -20.44
C VAL A 117 -18.98 -15.44 -19.91
N LEU A 118 -19.21 -16.74 -19.73
CA LEU A 118 -18.19 -17.71 -19.34
C LEU A 118 -17.04 -17.78 -20.36
N THR A 119 -17.36 -17.79 -21.66
CA THR A 119 -16.34 -17.78 -22.72
C THR A 119 -15.52 -16.50 -22.66
N TYR A 120 -16.15 -15.35 -22.45
CA TYR A 120 -15.45 -14.08 -22.28
C TYR A 120 -14.51 -14.08 -21.07
N ILE A 121 -14.98 -14.52 -19.90
CA ILE A 121 -14.17 -14.62 -18.69
C ILE A 121 -12.98 -15.55 -18.92
N PHE A 122 -13.22 -16.73 -19.51
CA PHE A 122 -12.17 -17.68 -19.86
C PHE A 122 -11.11 -17.09 -20.80
N ILE A 123 -11.52 -16.37 -21.85
CA ILE A 123 -10.59 -15.70 -22.76
C ILE A 123 -9.79 -14.61 -22.01
N SER A 124 -10.45 -13.84 -21.14
CA SER A 124 -9.78 -12.80 -20.34
C SER A 124 -8.73 -13.39 -19.41
N ASP A 125 -9.06 -14.51 -18.75
CA ASP A 125 -8.13 -15.27 -17.91
C ASP A 125 -6.92 -15.75 -18.70
N LEU A 126 -7.15 -16.33 -19.89
CA LEU A 126 -6.07 -16.75 -20.78
C LEU A 126 -5.15 -15.58 -21.16
N VAL A 127 -5.68 -14.38 -21.39
CA VAL A 127 -4.86 -13.19 -21.68
C VAL A 127 -4.01 -12.82 -20.47
N PHE A 128 -4.60 -12.75 -19.26
CA PHE A 128 -3.85 -12.47 -18.03
C PHE A 128 -2.74 -13.49 -17.80
N LEU A 129 -3.04 -14.78 -17.91
CA LEU A 129 -2.07 -15.86 -17.73
C LEU A 129 -0.99 -15.85 -18.78
N PHE A 130 -1.33 -15.57 -20.03
CA PHE A 130 -0.35 -15.53 -21.09
C PHE A 130 0.65 -14.40 -20.82
N LEU A 131 0.14 -13.22 -20.46
CA LEU A 131 0.96 -12.04 -20.24
C LEU A 131 1.85 -12.20 -19.00
N PHE A 132 1.30 -12.65 -17.87
CA PHE A 132 2.09 -12.85 -16.66
C PHE A 132 2.96 -14.12 -16.72
N GLY A 133 2.44 -15.22 -17.27
CA GLY A 133 3.10 -16.52 -17.33
C GLY A 133 4.20 -16.63 -18.38
N PHE A 134 4.06 -16.00 -19.56
CA PHE A 134 5.08 -16.08 -20.62
C PHE A 134 6.01 -14.86 -20.68
N ILE A 135 5.62 -13.71 -20.12
CA ILE A 135 6.46 -12.51 -20.12
C ILE A 135 7.08 -12.29 -18.74
N VAL A 136 6.24 -12.10 -17.71
CA VAL A 136 6.70 -11.67 -16.38
C VAL A 136 7.45 -12.78 -15.64
N VAL A 137 6.90 -13.98 -15.59
CA VAL A 137 7.48 -15.09 -14.82
C VAL A 137 8.84 -15.53 -15.35
N PRO A 138 9.08 -15.68 -16.67
CA PRO A 138 10.41 -16.01 -17.18
C PRO A 138 11.43 -14.91 -16.90
N LEU A 139 11.05 -13.63 -17.00
CA LEU A 139 11.92 -12.51 -16.63
C LEU A 139 12.35 -12.58 -15.16
N ILE A 140 11.42 -12.87 -14.26
CA ILE A 140 11.72 -12.98 -12.82
C ILE A 140 12.55 -14.22 -12.50
N ALA A 141 12.31 -15.33 -13.20
CA ALA A 141 13.14 -16.54 -13.06
C ALA A 141 14.60 -16.29 -13.48
N ILE A 142 14.83 -15.42 -14.47
CA ILE A 142 16.17 -15.04 -14.95
C ILE A 142 16.86 -14.04 -14.01
N ILE A 143 16.13 -13.02 -13.54
CA ILE A 143 16.71 -11.90 -12.76
C ILE A 143 16.81 -12.21 -11.26
N GLY A 144 15.88 -13.00 -10.73
CA GLY A 144 15.78 -13.31 -9.30
C GLY A 144 16.16 -14.76 -9.00
N SER A 145 15.14 -15.61 -8.87
CA SER A 145 15.32 -17.05 -8.64
C SER A 145 14.10 -17.85 -9.13
N PRO A 146 14.28 -19.14 -9.44
CA PRO A 146 13.17 -20.03 -9.80
C PRO A 146 12.11 -20.15 -8.71
N ASP A 147 12.50 -20.15 -7.43
CA ASP A 147 11.56 -20.24 -6.29
C ASP A 147 10.67 -18.99 -6.20
N ARG A 148 11.27 -17.81 -6.41
CA ARG A 148 10.54 -16.54 -6.45
C ARG A 148 9.58 -16.49 -7.63
N ALA A 149 9.99 -17.02 -8.78
CA ALA A 149 9.11 -17.16 -9.94
C ALA A 149 7.95 -18.12 -9.65
N GLY A 150 8.19 -19.25 -8.96
CA GLY A 150 7.15 -20.20 -8.54
C GLY A 150 6.12 -19.58 -7.59
N TYR A 151 6.55 -18.78 -6.62
CA TYR A 151 5.64 -18.04 -5.73
C TYR A 151 4.73 -17.08 -6.51
N ILE A 152 5.31 -16.30 -7.43
CA ILE A 152 4.56 -15.32 -8.23
C ILE A 152 3.55 -16.01 -9.17
N ILE A 153 3.92 -17.15 -9.75
CA ILE A 153 2.98 -17.97 -10.53
C ILE A 153 1.73 -18.32 -9.70
N ASN A 154 1.93 -18.77 -8.45
CA ASN A 154 0.82 -19.14 -7.57
C ASN A 154 -0.06 -17.93 -7.22
N GLU A 155 0.53 -16.76 -6.98
CA GLU A 155 -0.23 -15.52 -6.76
C GLU A 155 -1.04 -15.12 -7.99
N VAL A 156 -0.45 -15.17 -9.19
CA VAL A 156 -1.14 -14.89 -10.45
C VAL A 156 -2.31 -15.86 -10.65
N PHE A 157 -2.12 -17.14 -10.34
CA PHE A 157 -3.19 -18.14 -10.41
C PHE A 157 -4.33 -17.86 -9.43
N ALA A 158 -4.01 -17.59 -8.17
CA ALA A 158 -5.01 -17.22 -7.16
C ALA A 158 -5.77 -15.95 -7.57
N PHE A 159 -5.07 -14.98 -8.16
CA PHE A 159 -5.65 -13.74 -8.65
C PHE A 159 -6.68 -14.00 -9.76
N VAL A 160 -6.28 -14.72 -10.82
CA VAL A 160 -7.14 -15.00 -11.99
C VAL A 160 -8.38 -15.82 -11.58
N LEU A 161 -8.22 -16.86 -10.77
CA LEU A 161 -9.35 -17.66 -10.30
C LEU A 161 -10.32 -16.84 -9.44
N SER A 162 -9.79 -16.00 -8.54
CA SER A 162 -10.61 -15.14 -7.69
C SER A 162 -11.33 -14.07 -8.51
N LEU A 163 -10.66 -13.48 -9.48
CA LEU A 163 -11.21 -12.47 -10.39
C LEU A 163 -12.43 -13.03 -11.13
N SER A 164 -12.29 -14.21 -11.72
CA SER A 164 -13.35 -14.89 -12.46
C SER A 164 -14.51 -15.30 -11.59
N ALA A 165 -14.24 -15.80 -10.38
CA ALA A 165 -15.28 -16.15 -9.42
C ALA A 165 -16.11 -14.92 -9.03
N ILE A 166 -15.47 -13.79 -8.71
CA ILE A 166 -16.14 -12.55 -8.32
C ILE A 166 -16.97 -12.01 -9.49
N VAL A 167 -16.38 -11.89 -10.68
CA VAL A 167 -17.06 -11.35 -11.87
C VAL A 167 -18.25 -12.22 -12.27
N TYR A 168 -18.10 -13.55 -12.26
CA TYR A 168 -19.19 -14.46 -12.60
C TYR A 168 -20.30 -14.46 -11.54
N ALA A 169 -19.96 -14.48 -10.25
CA ALA A 169 -20.93 -14.38 -9.17
C ALA A 169 -21.75 -13.09 -9.28
N PHE A 170 -21.07 -11.97 -9.59
CA PHE A 170 -21.72 -10.69 -9.80
C PHE A 170 -22.67 -10.70 -11.01
N TYR A 171 -22.24 -11.27 -12.14
CA TYR A 171 -23.11 -11.48 -13.31
C TYR A 171 -24.34 -12.32 -12.95
N LEU A 172 -24.16 -13.40 -12.22
CA LEU A 172 -25.22 -14.31 -11.82
C LEU A 172 -26.24 -13.63 -10.91
N ILE A 173 -25.80 -12.88 -9.90
CA ILE A 173 -26.68 -12.07 -9.05
C ILE A 173 -27.47 -11.09 -9.90
N THR A 174 -26.81 -10.39 -10.82
CA THR A 174 -27.47 -9.41 -11.72
C THR A 174 -28.50 -10.08 -12.64
N TYR A 175 -28.16 -11.23 -13.21
CA TYR A 175 -29.05 -12.02 -14.05
C TYR A 175 -30.30 -12.49 -13.28
N LEU A 176 -30.12 -12.93 -12.03
CA LEU A 176 -31.24 -13.27 -11.14
C LEU A 176 -32.11 -12.04 -10.84
N CYS A 177 -31.51 -10.87 -10.61
CA CYS A 177 -32.27 -9.63 -10.44
C CYS A 177 -33.11 -9.29 -11.68
N PHE A 178 -32.60 -9.51 -12.90
CA PHE A 178 -33.39 -9.30 -14.12
C PHE A 178 -34.58 -10.25 -14.24
N LYS A 179 -34.50 -11.47 -13.71
CA LYS A 179 -35.63 -12.42 -13.72
C LYS A 179 -36.72 -12.03 -12.74
N ALA A 180 -36.34 -11.43 -11.61
CA ALA A 180 -37.23 -11.06 -10.52
C ALA A 180 -37.84 -9.65 -10.66
N PHE A 181 -37.11 -8.71 -11.25
CA PHE A 181 -37.46 -7.28 -11.24
C PHE A 181 -37.52 -6.67 -12.64
N ASN A 182 -38.00 -5.43 -12.73
CA ASN A 182 -38.01 -4.68 -14.00
C ASN A 182 -36.58 -4.34 -14.43
N VAL A 183 -36.24 -4.67 -15.67
CA VAL A 183 -34.89 -4.54 -16.26
C VAL A 183 -34.32 -3.12 -16.14
N ASP A 184 -35.09 -2.10 -16.52
CA ASP A 184 -34.64 -0.70 -16.45
C ASP A 184 -34.34 -0.27 -15.02
N LYS A 185 -35.15 -0.73 -14.07
CA LYS A 185 -34.91 -0.46 -12.64
C LYS A 185 -33.65 -1.16 -12.14
N VAL A 186 -33.43 -2.41 -12.54
CA VAL A 186 -32.22 -3.16 -12.17
C VAL A 186 -30.97 -2.48 -12.73
N PHE A 187 -30.96 -2.12 -14.01
CA PHE A 187 -29.85 -1.37 -14.58
C PHE A 187 -29.62 -0.05 -13.84
N LYS A 188 -30.67 0.75 -13.59
CA LYS A 188 -30.53 2.02 -12.87
C LYS A 188 -29.92 1.84 -11.48
N PHE A 189 -30.38 0.85 -10.73
CA PHE A 189 -29.85 0.57 -9.38
C PHE A 189 -28.39 0.12 -9.43
N ILE A 190 -28.07 -0.81 -10.33
CA ILE A 190 -26.70 -1.30 -10.52
C ILE A 190 -25.76 -0.17 -10.95
N TRP A 191 -26.20 0.74 -11.83
CA TRP A 191 -25.39 1.91 -12.21
C TRP A 191 -25.05 2.80 -11.02
N VAL A 192 -26.03 3.08 -10.16
CA VAL A 192 -25.81 3.85 -8.93
C VAL A 192 -24.82 3.11 -8.02
N PHE A 193 -24.99 1.80 -7.86
CA PHE A 193 -24.07 0.98 -7.06
C PHE A 193 -22.64 1.01 -7.62
N PHE A 194 -22.47 0.96 -8.94
CA PHE A 194 -21.15 1.08 -9.58
C PHE A 194 -20.51 2.45 -9.37
N VAL A 195 -21.28 3.54 -9.46
CA VAL A 195 -20.76 4.87 -9.17
C VAL A 195 -20.30 4.96 -7.72
N ILE A 196 -21.12 4.48 -6.78
CA ILE A 196 -20.74 4.44 -5.36
C ILE A 196 -19.48 3.59 -5.16
N TYR A 197 -19.41 2.43 -5.78
CA TYR A 197 -18.26 1.53 -5.73
C TYR A 197 -16.98 2.18 -6.25
N PHE A 198 -17.00 2.82 -7.42
CA PHE A 198 -15.80 3.43 -7.99
C PHE A 198 -15.37 4.71 -7.27
N VAL A 199 -16.30 5.43 -6.64
CA VAL A 199 -15.98 6.60 -5.79
C VAL A 199 -15.51 6.15 -4.40
N SER A 200 -16.04 5.05 -3.85
CA SER A 200 -15.68 4.57 -2.52
C SER A 200 -14.25 4.06 -2.47
N VAL A 201 -13.75 3.40 -3.52
CA VAL A 201 -12.36 2.90 -3.58
C VAL A 201 -11.32 4.00 -3.30
N PRO A 202 -11.21 5.07 -4.11
CA PRO A 202 -10.24 6.14 -3.84
C PRO A 202 -10.56 6.87 -2.53
N THR A 203 -11.83 7.01 -2.15
CA THR A 203 -12.22 7.67 -0.89
C THR A 203 -11.73 6.89 0.31
N VAL A 204 -11.93 5.58 0.36
CA VAL A 204 -11.46 4.71 1.46
C VAL A 204 -9.94 4.71 1.53
N LEU A 205 -9.26 4.68 0.38
CA LEU A 205 -7.79 4.77 0.33
C LEU A 205 -7.28 6.12 0.86
N LEU A 206 -7.89 7.23 0.44
CA LEU A 206 -7.54 8.57 0.94
C LEU A 206 -7.82 8.71 2.43
N VAL A 207 -8.99 8.28 2.89
CA VAL A 207 -9.35 8.32 4.32
C VAL A 207 -8.40 7.46 5.13
N SER A 208 -8.07 6.24 4.67
CA SER A 208 -7.12 5.37 5.34
C SER A 208 -5.74 6.01 5.43
N LYS A 209 -5.24 6.59 4.33
CA LYS A 209 -3.96 7.30 4.31
C LYS A 209 -3.96 8.46 5.31
N TYR A 210 -4.92 9.37 5.21
CA TYR A 210 -4.98 10.54 6.10
C TYR A 210 -5.17 10.13 7.56
N TYR A 211 -5.90 9.05 7.82
CA TYR A 211 -6.04 8.51 9.18
C TYR A 211 -4.73 7.94 9.71
N VAL A 212 -3.98 7.19 8.89
CA VAL A 212 -2.66 6.67 9.25
C VAL A 212 -1.68 7.80 9.50
N GLU A 213 -1.58 8.79 8.60
CA GLU A 213 -0.73 9.96 8.77
C GLU A 213 -1.13 10.79 9.99
N TYR A 214 -2.44 10.96 10.24
CA TYR A 214 -2.94 11.61 11.45
C TYR A 214 -2.54 10.85 12.72
N LYS A 215 -2.71 9.52 12.74
CA LYS A 215 -2.32 8.67 13.88
C LYS A 215 -0.82 8.74 14.11
N GLN A 216 0.00 8.64 13.05
CA GLN A 216 1.45 8.75 13.13
C GLN A 216 1.88 10.11 13.68
N ASN A 217 1.30 11.21 13.18
CA ASN A 217 1.73 12.55 13.60
C ASN A 217 1.31 12.91 15.03
N ASN A 218 0.15 12.42 15.49
CA ASN A 218 -0.44 12.85 16.78
C ASN A 218 -0.29 11.84 17.91
N SER A 219 0.17 10.61 17.64
CA SER A 219 0.43 9.62 18.70
C SER A 219 1.81 9.81 19.31
N ILE A 220 1.94 9.41 20.57
CA ILE A 220 3.23 9.30 21.26
C ILE A 220 3.69 7.85 21.11
N TYR A 221 4.82 7.67 20.46
CA TYR A 221 5.44 6.37 20.25
C TYR A 221 6.45 6.09 21.36
N THR A 222 6.52 4.82 21.74
CA THR A 222 7.46 4.28 22.72
C THR A 222 8.45 3.40 21.97
N ILE A 223 9.70 3.80 21.91
CA ILE A 223 10.75 3.10 21.18
C ILE A 223 11.59 2.35 22.20
N ASN A 224 11.56 1.03 22.09
CA ASN A 224 12.40 0.14 22.87
C ASN A 224 13.69 -0.08 22.10
N PHE A 225 14.77 0.37 22.71
CA PHE A 225 16.10 0.33 22.15
C PHE A 225 16.94 -0.64 22.98
N GLU A 226 17.44 -1.72 22.39
CA GLU A 226 18.31 -2.69 23.06
C GLU A 226 19.72 -2.61 22.50
N PHE A 227 20.70 -2.35 23.39
CA PHE A 227 22.10 -2.32 23.00
C PHE A 227 22.69 -3.74 22.96
N GLU A 228 23.13 -4.18 21.77
CA GLU A 228 23.77 -5.49 21.57
C GLU A 228 24.93 -5.77 22.56
N ASP A 229 25.74 -4.76 22.88
CA ASP A 229 26.94 -4.94 23.71
C ASP A 229 26.65 -4.98 25.23
N SER A 230 25.43 -4.65 25.68
CA SER A 230 25.13 -4.54 27.11
C SER A 230 23.81 -5.16 27.56
N HIS A 231 22.97 -5.66 26.63
CA HIS A 231 21.60 -6.12 26.88
C HIS A 231 20.71 -5.11 27.61
N GLN A 232 21.15 -3.86 27.70
CA GLN A 232 20.43 -2.83 28.42
C GLN A 232 19.38 -2.23 27.51
N LYS A 233 18.14 -2.22 28.00
CA LYS A 233 16.99 -1.70 27.26
C LYS A 233 16.68 -0.28 27.69
N PHE A 234 16.33 0.54 26.72
CA PHE A 234 15.90 1.92 26.95
C PHE A 234 14.59 2.17 26.24
N GLU A 235 13.78 3.01 26.86
CA GLU A 235 12.49 3.43 26.38
C GLU A 235 12.57 4.92 26.01
N ILE A 236 12.38 5.24 24.73
CA ILE A 236 12.29 6.62 24.24
C ILE A 236 10.85 6.92 23.90
N LYS A 237 10.26 7.93 24.55
CA LYS A 237 8.93 8.45 24.18
C LYS A 237 9.05 9.71 23.37
N THR A 238 8.42 9.72 22.20
CA THR A 238 8.43 10.86 21.29
C THR A 238 7.11 10.95 20.51
N PRO A 239 6.63 12.16 20.20
CA PRO A 239 5.61 12.35 19.17
C PRO A 239 6.07 11.72 17.85
N GLY A 240 5.16 11.00 17.18
CA GLY A 240 5.48 10.34 15.90
C GLY A 240 5.74 11.33 14.77
N LYS A 241 5.24 12.57 14.84
CA LYS A 241 5.59 13.61 13.85
C LYS A 241 7.10 13.91 13.71
N TYR A 242 7.91 13.50 14.67
CA TYR A 242 9.37 13.61 14.62
C TYR A 242 10.07 12.32 14.21
N LEU A 243 9.34 11.24 13.97
CA LEU A 243 9.91 9.97 13.55
C LEU A 243 9.80 9.85 12.03
N PRO A 244 10.83 9.31 11.35
CA PRO A 244 10.79 9.19 9.93
C PRO A 244 9.78 8.11 9.52
N LYS A 245 9.12 8.30 8.38
CA LYS A 245 8.04 7.41 7.91
C LYS A 245 8.44 5.93 7.85
N TRP A 246 9.70 5.64 7.50
CA TRP A 246 10.21 4.27 7.42
C TRP A 246 10.24 3.57 8.79
N PHE A 247 10.33 4.31 9.88
CA PHE A 247 10.42 3.78 11.24
C PHE A 247 9.12 3.10 11.69
N PHE A 248 7.96 3.61 11.23
CA PHE A 248 6.66 3.06 11.60
C PHE A 248 6.42 1.64 11.11
N ARG A 249 7.16 1.16 10.11
CA ARG A 249 7.08 -0.23 9.63
C ARG A 249 7.51 -1.25 10.68
N ASN A 250 8.33 -0.83 11.64
CA ASN A 250 8.84 -1.68 12.72
C ASN A 250 8.07 -1.49 14.04
N CYS A 251 6.97 -0.73 14.00
CA CYS A 251 6.14 -0.49 15.16
C CYS A 251 4.97 -1.47 15.19
N ASN A 252 4.78 -2.13 16.32
CA ASN A 252 3.55 -2.89 16.56
C ASN A 252 2.38 -1.91 16.77
N ASP A 253 1.14 -2.39 16.57
CA ASP A 253 -0.11 -1.61 16.69
C ASP A 253 -0.26 -0.83 18.01
N ASN A 254 0.50 -1.21 19.04
CA ASN A 254 0.50 -0.63 20.39
C ASN A 254 1.39 0.61 20.56
N LEU A 255 1.79 1.29 19.48
CA LEU A 255 2.71 2.44 19.50
C LEU A 255 4.08 2.10 20.09
N VAL A 256 4.41 0.81 20.22
CA VAL A 256 5.70 0.31 20.68
C VAL A 256 6.49 -0.15 19.48
N CYS A 257 7.68 0.43 19.29
CA CYS A 257 8.58 0.09 18.20
C CYS A 257 9.84 -0.51 18.79
N GLU A 258 10.32 -1.62 18.22
CA GLU A 258 11.61 -2.19 18.58
C GLU A 258 12.65 -1.73 17.57
N ASP A 259 13.72 -1.08 18.04
CA ASP A 259 14.87 -0.74 17.23
C ASP A 259 16.14 -1.38 17.79
N LYS A 260 16.89 -2.03 16.89
CA LYS A 260 18.17 -2.67 17.18
C LYS A 260 19.35 -1.85 16.66
N ASN A 261 19.09 -0.83 15.85
CA ASN A 261 20.15 0.01 15.30
C ASN A 261 20.72 0.90 16.38
N ARG A 262 22.03 1.21 16.32
CA ARG A 262 22.68 2.12 17.29
C ARG A 262 22.28 3.59 17.15
N VAL A 263 21.48 3.93 16.13
CA VAL A 263 21.15 5.30 15.71
C VAL A 263 19.67 5.43 15.43
N LEU A 264 19.00 6.32 16.16
CA LEU A 264 17.62 6.71 15.88
C LEU A 264 17.61 8.08 15.18
N TRP A 265 16.90 8.15 14.06
CA TRP A 265 16.77 9.37 13.27
C TRP A 265 15.49 10.12 13.63
N PHE A 266 15.56 11.45 13.73
CA PHE A 266 14.38 12.30 13.90
C PHE A 266 14.24 13.31 12.78
N GLU A 267 13.01 13.69 12.46
CA GLU A 267 12.62 14.65 11.43
C GLU A 267 12.04 15.91 12.08
N PHE A 268 12.88 16.82 12.57
CA PHE A 268 12.43 18.11 13.11
C PHE A 268 12.18 19.18 12.04
N GLY A 269 12.37 18.84 10.77
CA GLY A 269 12.47 19.81 9.69
C GLY A 269 11.26 20.70 9.52
N SER A 270 10.03 20.22 9.67
CA SER A 270 8.84 21.07 9.55
C SER A 270 8.72 22.13 10.65
N ASP A 271 9.22 21.86 11.86
CA ASP A 271 9.12 22.75 13.02
C ASP A 271 10.33 23.71 13.13
N ILE A 272 11.44 23.38 12.46
CA ILE A 272 12.66 24.21 12.39
C ILE A 272 12.74 25.00 11.06
N ASN A 273 12.14 24.50 9.98
CA ASN A 273 12.17 25.14 8.65
C ASN A 273 11.45 26.50 8.69
N ASN A 274 12.26 27.55 8.77
CA ASN A 274 11.92 28.88 8.28
C ASN A 274 12.62 29.08 6.93
N LYS A 275 12.34 30.16 6.19
CA LYS A 275 12.94 30.48 4.86
C LYS A 275 14.48 30.45 4.78
N LEU A 276 15.20 30.19 5.88
CA LEU A 276 16.64 30.37 6.05
C LEU A 276 17.38 29.14 6.63
N LEU A 277 16.66 28.10 7.10
CA LEU A 277 17.27 26.92 7.73
C LEU A 277 16.62 25.66 7.18
N HIS A 278 17.45 24.71 6.73
CA HIS A 278 16.99 23.37 6.36
C HIS A 278 17.55 22.37 7.36
N PHE A 279 16.67 21.69 8.09
CA PHE A 279 17.06 20.55 8.91
C PHE A 279 17.52 19.39 8.02
N ASP A 280 18.69 18.82 8.30
CA ASP A 280 19.27 17.72 7.50
C ASP A 280 19.10 16.37 8.22
N SER A 281 19.47 16.29 9.49
CA SER A 281 19.30 15.07 10.28
C SER A 281 19.33 15.30 11.78
N ALA A 282 18.71 14.40 12.54
CA ALA A 282 18.98 14.30 13.96
C ALA A 282 19.26 12.85 14.33
N GLN A 283 20.34 12.61 15.07
CA GLN A 283 20.82 11.28 15.37
C GLN A 283 21.05 11.11 16.88
N PHE A 284 20.66 9.95 17.38
CA PHE A 284 20.88 9.55 18.77
C PHE A 284 22.02 8.54 18.84
N PHE A 285 23.04 8.85 19.64
CA PHE A 285 24.14 7.94 19.96
C PHE A 285 24.31 7.81 21.46
N SER A 286 24.71 6.62 21.92
CA SER A 286 25.12 6.40 23.31
C SER A 286 26.59 6.00 23.39
N TYR A 287 27.25 6.45 24.45
CA TYR A 287 28.63 6.08 24.76
C TYR A 287 28.73 5.61 26.21
N LYS A 288 29.54 4.57 26.45
CA LYS A 288 29.86 4.06 27.78
C LYS A 288 31.17 4.69 28.25
N GLY A 289 31.09 5.64 29.18
CA GLY A 289 32.24 6.39 29.70
C GLY A 289 32.56 6.07 31.17
N SER A 290 33.74 6.52 31.63
CA SER A 290 34.08 6.55 33.06
C SER A 290 33.46 7.77 33.75
N GLU A 291 33.07 7.68 35.03
CA GLU A 291 32.37 8.74 35.77
C GLU A 291 33.03 10.12 35.66
N LYS A 292 34.37 10.17 35.65
CA LYS A 292 35.15 11.40 35.47
C LYS A 292 35.11 12.00 34.06
N GLN A 293 35.02 11.16 33.02
CA GLN A 293 34.79 11.64 31.64
C GLN A 293 33.34 12.08 31.46
N LEU A 294 32.40 11.39 32.11
CA LEU A 294 30.97 11.69 32.04
C LEU A 294 30.68 13.09 32.61
N ASP A 295 31.25 13.45 33.76
CA ASP A 295 30.99 14.75 34.41
C ASP A 295 31.56 15.96 33.63
N SER A 296 32.56 15.75 32.77
CA SER A 296 33.13 16.81 31.92
C SER A 296 32.32 17.12 30.65
N TRP A 297 31.35 16.27 30.29
CA TRP A 297 30.60 16.35 29.03
C TRP A 297 29.14 16.80 29.18
N VAL A 298 28.66 16.98 30.41
CA VAL A 298 27.22 17.11 30.70
C VAL A 298 26.66 18.52 30.45
N ASP A 299 27.47 19.56 30.27
CA ASP A 299 26.95 20.92 30.47
C ASP A 299 26.61 21.77 29.24
N ASP A 300 27.07 21.48 28.02
CA ASP A 300 26.87 22.45 26.93
C ASP A 300 26.09 21.91 25.73
N SER A 301 24.87 22.43 25.60
CA SER A 301 24.15 22.50 24.33
C SER A 301 24.86 23.50 23.42
N ASN A 302 25.71 23.00 22.53
CA ASN A 302 26.55 23.80 21.66
C ASN A 302 25.98 23.85 20.24
N LEU A 303 25.82 25.07 19.72
CA LEU A 303 25.58 25.33 18.31
C LEU A 303 26.85 25.92 17.73
N TYR A 304 27.42 25.28 16.71
CA TYR A 304 28.60 25.77 16.02
C TYR A 304 28.41 25.71 14.51
N TYR A 305 28.99 26.70 13.83
CA TYR A 305 29.00 26.81 12.39
C TYR A 305 30.28 26.15 11.85
N ASP A 306 30.14 25.27 10.86
CA ASP A 306 31.27 24.65 10.16
C ASP A 306 31.39 25.16 8.72
N ASN A 307 32.59 25.67 8.41
CA ASN A 307 32.98 26.24 7.13
C ASN A 307 33.72 25.23 6.23
N GLU A 308 33.92 23.97 6.65
CA GLU A 308 34.69 22.98 5.88
C GLU A 308 34.04 22.59 4.54
N ASN A 309 32.75 22.89 4.33
CA ASN A 309 32.03 22.60 3.10
C ASN A 309 31.64 23.87 2.31
N PRO A 310 32.42 24.30 1.29
CA PRO A 310 32.31 25.64 0.68
C PRO A 310 31.04 25.87 -0.16
N THR A 311 30.27 24.83 -0.46
CA THR A 311 28.99 24.95 -1.19
C THR A 311 27.77 25.04 -0.29
N ARG A 312 27.90 24.73 1.01
CA ARG A 312 26.80 24.67 1.98
C ARG A 312 27.35 24.94 3.39
N GLY A 313 27.02 26.09 3.99
CA GLY A 313 27.28 26.30 5.41
C GLY A 313 26.51 25.25 6.22
N THR A 314 27.21 24.46 7.02
CA THR A 314 26.59 23.41 7.85
C THR A 314 26.72 23.85 9.30
N CYS A 315 25.61 23.92 10.00
CA CYS A 315 25.53 24.26 11.42
C CYS A 315 25.19 23.01 12.20
N PHE A 316 25.94 22.76 13.26
CA PHE A 316 25.76 21.60 14.10
C PHE A 316 25.23 22.05 15.45
N TYR A 317 24.11 21.45 15.86
CA TYR A 317 23.66 21.52 17.24
C TYR A 317 23.89 20.18 17.91
N THR A 318 24.60 20.21 19.02
CA THR A 318 24.80 19.05 19.88
C THR A 318 24.23 19.35 21.25
N ASN A 319 23.32 18.51 21.73
CA ASN A 319 22.81 18.60 23.09
C ASN A 319 23.17 17.34 23.87
N HIS A 320 24.06 17.50 24.84
CA HIS A 320 24.48 16.47 25.78
C HIS A 320 23.57 16.44 26.99
N LYS A 321 22.27 16.25 26.77
CA LYS A 321 21.34 16.10 27.89
C LYS A 321 20.95 14.65 27.92
N TYR A 322 21.41 13.95 28.95
CA TYR A 322 20.81 12.81 29.65
C TYR A 322 21.98 11.92 30.12
N LYS A 323 22.35 12.05 31.39
CA LYS A 323 23.15 11.03 32.08
C LYS A 323 22.15 10.08 32.73
N ILE A 324 22.05 8.85 32.21
CA ILE A 324 21.29 7.78 32.88
C ILE A 324 22.30 6.73 33.31
N ASP A 325 22.56 6.65 34.60
CA ASP A 325 23.66 5.88 35.21
C ASP A 325 25.03 6.25 34.59
N LYS A 326 25.67 5.29 33.90
CA LYS A 326 27.00 5.40 33.27
C LYS A 326 26.94 5.70 31.75
N TYR A 327 25.76 6.04 31.24
CA TYR A 327 25.54 6.30 29.81
C TYR A 327 25.24 7.78 29.58
N ILE A 328 25.93 8.36 28.61
CA ILE A 328 25.60 9.67 28.03
C ILE A 328 24.85 9.44 26.73
N TYR A 329 23.80 10.23 26.53
CA TYR A 329 23.11 10.36 25.26
C TYR A 329 23.51 11.68 24.61
N ASN A 330 23.77 11.63 23.31
CA ASN A 330 23.95 12.81 22.51
C ASN A 330 22.82 12.89 21.49
N ILE A 331 22.16 14.05 21.45
CA ILE A 331 21.25 14.41 20.37
C ILE A 331 22.04 15.32 19.45
N TYR A 332 22.39 14.76 18.31
CA TYR A 332 23.04 15.48 17.22
C TYR A 332 21.97 16.01 16.27
N ILE A 333 22.02 17.28 15.90
CA ILE A 333 21.10 17.91 14.95
C ILE A 333 21.91 18.69 13.92
N ASP A 334 21.76 18.30 12.66
CA ASP A 334 22.35 18.97 11.50
C ASP A 334 21.37 20.00 10.93
N LEU A 335 21.86 21.22 10.76
CA LEU A 335 21.12 22.34 10.20
C LEU A 335 21.92 22.93 9.04
N TYR A 336 21.23 23.27 7.97
CA TYR A 336 21.78 24.10 6.91
C TYR A 336 21.71 25.57 7.31
N CYS A 337 22.82 26.28 7.14
CA CYS A 337 22.91 27.72 7.31
C CYS A 337 23.41 28.36 6.04
N LYS A 338 22.72 29.42 5.59
CA LYS A 338 23.04 30.10 4.34
C LYS A 338 24.40 30.80 4.37
N ASN A 339 24.77 31.40 5.52
CA ASN A 339 26.09 31.96 5.79
C ASN A 339 26.29 32.16 7.31
N GLU A 340 27.54 32.33 7.73
CA GLU A 340 27.93 32.49 9.14
C GLU A 340 27.34 33.73 9.80
N SER A 341 27.27 34.86 9.08
CA SER A 341 26.73 36.11 9.61
C SER A 341 25.24 36.02 9.98
N GLU A 342 24.44 35.39 9.12
CA GLU A 342 23.00 35.15 9.37
C GLU A 342 22.80 34.12 10.50
N PHE A 343 23.69 33.12 10.59
CA PHE A 343 23.67 32.15 11.69
C PHE A 343 23.94 32.83 13.04
N GLU A 344 25.00 33.63 13.14
CA GLU A 344 25.39 34.31 14.38
C GLU A 344 24.29 35.24 14.92
N GLU A 345 23.53 35.88 14.02
CA GLU A 345 22.39 36.72 14.37
C GLU A 345 21.21 35.90 14.95
N GLN A 346 21.00 34.68 14.46
CA GLN A 346 19.82 33.86 14.80
C GLN A 346 20.11 32.71 15.77
N LYS A 347 21.38 32.41 16.07
CA LYS A 347 21.80 31.22 16.84
C LYS A 347 21.10 31.07 18.18
N GLY A 348 20.82 32.17 18.88
CA GLY A 348 20.10 32.15 20.16
C GLY A 348 18.65 31.67 20.00
N SER A 349 17.91 32.25 19.05
CA SER A 349 16.52 31.84 18.78
C SER A 349 16.43 30.42 18.22
N ILE A 350 17.40 29.99 17.41
CA ILE A 350 17.51 28.63 16.89
C ILE A 350 17.76 27.65 18.05
N LYS A 351 18.71 27.97 18.93
CA LYS A 351 19.03 27.17 20.12
C LYS A 351 17.80 26.94 20.98
N ASP A 352 17.08 28.01 21.33
CA ASP A 352 15.90 27.91 22.21
C ASP A 352 14.82 27.00 21.61
N LYS A 353 14.55 27.13 20.30
CA LYS A 353 13.60 26.27 19.59
C LYS A 353 14.01 24.80 19.62
N ILE A 354 15.29 24.53 19.40
CA ILE A 354 15.79 23.15 19.38
C ILE A 354 15.78 22.56 20.80
N ASP A 355 16.17 23.32 21.81
CA ASP A 355 16.06 22.89 23.21
C ASP A 355 14.62 22.54 23.58
N ASP A 356 13.62 23.30 23.10
CA ASP A 356 12.21 23.02 23.33
C ASP A 356 11.68 21.80 22.57
N LEU A 357 12.20 21.52 21.37
CA LEU A 357 11.90 20.29 20.63
C LEU A 357 12.51 19.06 21.32
N VAL A 358 13.76 19.15 21.76
CA VAL A 358 14.47 18.09 22.47
C VAL A 358 13.76 17.73 23.79
N LYS A 359 13.23 18.71 24.53
CA LYS A 359 12.45 18.46 25.77
C LYS A 359 11.22 17.57 25.57
N GLN A 360 10.70 17.46 24.35
CA GLN A 360 9.54 16.60 24.04
C GLN A 360 9.93 15.12 23.90
N ILE A 361 11.22 14.82 23.85
CA ILE A 361 11.76 13.45 23.83
C ILE A 361 12.09 13.04 25.27
N LYS A 362 11.46 11.97 25.75
CA LYS A 362 11.72 11.44 27.11
C LYS A 362 12.42 10.09 27.02
N ILE A 363 13.61 9.99 27.60
CA ILE A 363 14.41 8.75 27.66
C ILE A 363 14.35 8.15 29.06
N THR A 364 14.03 6.87 29.17
CA THR A 364 13.98 6.13 30.45
C THR A 364 14.71 4.79 30.31
N LYS A 365 15.47 4.38 31.33
CA LYS A 365 16.05 3.03 31.38
C LYS A 365 15.00 2.01 31.81
N ILE A 366 14.99 0.84 31.18
CA ILE A 366 14.14 -0.30 31.55
C ILE A 366 15.02 -1.55 31.78
N ASN A 367 14.66 -2.36 32.78
CA ASN A 367 15.45 -3.52 33.22
C ASN A 367 15.23 -4.76 32.35
#